data_AF-A0AAV4P1Q6-F1
#
_entry.id   AF-A0AAV4P1Q6-F1
#
_cell.length_a   1.000
_cell.length_b   1.000
_cell.length_c   1.000
_cell.angle_alpha   90.00
_cell.angle_beta   90.00
_cell.angle_gamma   90.00
#
_symmetry.space_group_name_H-M   'P 1'
#
loop_
_entity.id
_entity.type
_entity.pdbx_description
1 polymer ?
#
loop_
_entity_poly.entity_id
_entity_poly.type
_entity_poly.pdbx_seq_one_letter_code
_entity_poly.pdbx_strand_id
1 'polypeptide(L)'
;MATDSELLWLQIQNCYGYRFRIVMATDSELLWLQIQNCYGYRFRIAMATDSELLWLQIQNCYGYRFRIVMTTDSELLWLQIQNCYGYRFRIVMATDSELLWLQIQNCYGYRFRIVMATDSELLWLQIQNCYGYRFRIVMATDSELLWLQIQNCYGYRFRIVMATDTGLL
;
A
#
# COMPACT_ATOMS: atom_id res chain seq x y z
N MET A 1 25.83 1.49 19.58
CA MET A 1 25.29 0.92 18.33
C MET A 1 25.07 2.09 17.40
N ALA A 2 25.67 2.07 16.21
CA ALA A 2 25.28 3.00 15.17
C ALA A 2 23.87 2.59 14.76
N THR A 3 22.89 3.47 14.93
CA THR A 3 21.54 3.27 14.39
C THR A 3 21.59 3.67 12.94
N ASP A 4 21.64 2.69 12.04
CA ASP A 4 21.66 2.97 10.61
C ASP A 4 20.24 3.42 10.22
N SER A 5 20.13 4.72 9.91
CA SER A 5 18.88 5.35 9.47
C SER A 5 19.04 5.78 8.02
N GLU A 6 18.12 5.34 7.16
CA GLU A 6 18.14 5.68 5.74
C GLU A 6 16.94 6.55 5.36
N LEU A 7 17.24 7.60 4.57
CA LEU A 7 16.24 8.45 3.94
C LEU A 7 16.37 8.31 2.42
N LEU A 8 15.31 7.84 1.78
CA LEU A 8 15.24 7.76 0.33
C LEU A 8 14.09 8.60 -0.21
N TRP A 9 14.42 9.58 -1.02
CA TRP A 9 13.47 10.37 -1.79
C TRP A 9 13.60 10.05 -3.27
N LEU A 10 12.53 9.55 -3.89
CA LEU A 10 12.52 9.19 -5.29
C LEU A 10 11.32 9.82 -6.02
N GLN A 11 11.64 10.55 -7.09
CA GLN A 11 10.65 11.12 -7.99
C GLN A 11 10.81 10.51 -9.39
N ILE A 12 9.71 10.00 -9.94
CA ILE A 12 9.65 9.44 -11.30
C ILE A 12 8.59 10.20 -12.08
N GLN A 13 9.00 10.82 -13.19
CA GLN A 13 8.11 11.61 -14.04
C GLN A 13 8.24 11.24 -15.51
N ASN A 14 7.12 11.27 -16.24
CA ASN A 14 7.08 11.19 -17.70
C ASN A 14 7.81 9.94 -18.28
N CYS A 15 7.72 8.82 -17.58
CA CYS A 15 8.43 7.60 -17.93
C CYS A 15 7.54 6.59 -18.67
N TYR A 16 8.14 5.83 -19.58
CA TYR A 16 7.48 4.79 -20.38
C TYR A 16 8.23 3.46 -20.26
N GLY A 17 7.55 2.37 -19.93
CA GLY A 17 8.09 1.02 -20.12
C GLY A 17 9.22 0.60 -19.18
N TYR A 18 9.20 1.01 -17.91
CA TYR A 18 10.31 0.77 -16.97
C TYR A 18 9.95 -0.21 -15.84
N ARG A 19 10.99 -0.73 -15.18
CA ARG A 19 10.87 -1.50 -13.95
C ARG A 19 11.77 -0.91 -12.90
N PHE A 20 11.22 -0.73 -11.71
CA PHE A 20 11.98 -0.22 -10.57
C PHE A 20 11.83 -1.16 -9.38
N ARG A 21 12.92 -1.32 -8.63
CA ARG A 21 12.97 -2.14 -7.43
C ARG A 21 13.76 -1.42 -6.35
N ILE A 22 13.14 -1.26 -5.18
CA ILE A 22 13.78 -0.83 -3.94
C ILE A 22 13.88 -2.05 -3.03
N VAL A 23 15.06 -2.23 -2.46
CA VAL A 23 15.32 -3.19 -1.38
C VAL A 23 16.16 -2.47 -0.35
N MET A 24 15.67 -2.38 0.88
CA MET A 24 16.37 -1.75 1.99
C MET A 24 16.24 -2.64 3.23
N ALA A 25 17.23 -2.57 4.10
CA ALA A 25 17.34 -3.37 5.32
C ALA A 25 18.25 -2.64 6.31
N THR A 26 17.65 -1.77 7.11
CA THR A 26 18.32 -0.96 8.13
C THR A 26 17.49 -0.91 9.41
N ASP A 27 17.93 -0.19 10.45
CA ASP A 27 17.17 -0.13 11.70
C ASP A 27 15.93 0.76 11.53
N SER A 28 16.05 1.84 10.75
CA SER A 28 14.95 2.79 10.52
C SER A 28 14.98 3.39 9.12
N GLU A 29 13.82 3.43 8.46
CA GLU A 29 13.71 3.91 7.09
C GLU A 29 12.59 4.93 6.91
N LEU A 30 12.91 5.98 6.14
CA LEU A 30 11.92 6.88 5.60
C LEU A 30 12.01 6.88 4.07
N LEU A 31 10.95 6.38 3.43
CA LEU A 31 10.83 6.29 1.99
C LEU A 31 9.71 7.19 1.49
N TRP A 32 10.09 8.16 0.64
CA TRP A 32 9.14 9.01 -0.06
C TRP A 32 9.23 8.78 -1.56
N LEU A 33 8.13 8.34 -2.16
CA LEU A 33 8.07 7.96 -3.56
C LEU A 33 6.93 8.69 -4.26
N GLN A 34 7.28 9.47 -5.28
CA GLN A 34 6.32 10.18 -6.11
C GLN A 34 6.44 9.74 -7.57
N ILE A 35 5.32 9.29 -8.16
CA ILE A 35 5.27 8.79 -9.54
C ILE A 35 4.17 9.52 -10.29
N GLN A 36 4.54 10.20 -11.37
CA GLN A 36 3.64 11.06 -12.13
C GLN A 36 3.75 10.84 -13.64
N ASN A 37 2.61 10.79 -14.32
CA ASN A 37 2.52 10.74 -15.79
C ASN A 37 3.29 9.57 -16.41
N CYS A 38 3.14 8.37 -15.82
CA CYS A 38 3.90 7.19 -16.24
C CYS A 38 3.03 6.13 -16.92
N TYR A 39 3.63 5.43 -17.89
CA TYR A 39 2.93 4.44 -18.71
C TYR A 39 3.69 3.10 -18.71
N GLY A 40 2.98 2.01 -18.42
CA GLY A 40 3.50 0.66 -18.66
C GLY A 40 4.66 0.26 -17.76
N TYR A 41 4.53 0.35 -16.43
CA TYR A 41 5.66 0.13 -15.52
C TYR A 41 5.37 -0.87 -14.40
N ARG A 42 6.45 -1.37 -13.78
CA ARG A 42 6.37 -2.23 -12.60
C ARG A 42 7.27 -1.70 -11.49
N PHE A 43 6.70 -1.57 -10.31
CA PHE A 43 7.41 -1.12 -9.13
C PHE A 43 7.34 -2.19 -8.05
N ARG A 44 8.48 -2.46 -7.40
CA ARG A 44 8.55 -3.34 -6.25
C ARG A 44 9.33 -2.69 -5.12
N ILE A 45 8.73 -2.65 -3.93
CA ILE A 45 9.39 -2.27 -2.68
C ILE A 45 9.46 -3.55 -1.83
N ALA A 46 10.62 -3.77 -1.22
CA ALA A 46 10.83 -4.77 -0.19
C ALA A 46 11.66 -4.12 0.91
N MET A 47 11.14 -4.04 2.12
CA MET A 47 11.83 -3.43 3.25
C MET A 47 11.74 -4.38 4.45
N ALA A 48 12.78 -4.38 5.27
CA ALA A 48 12.90 -5.20 6.47
C ALA A 48 13.71 -4.42 7.52
N THR A 49 13.02 -3.81 8.46
CA THR A 49 13.58 -2.86 9.43
C THR A 49 12.86 -2.96 10.78
N ASP A 50 13.33 -2.28 11.82
CA ASP A 50 12.56 -2.18 13.07
C ASP A 50 11.42 -1.15 12.92
N SER A 51 11.66 -0.06 12.18
CA SER A 51 10.69 1.01 11.99
C SER A 51 10.71 1.61 10.58
N GLU A 52 9.52 1.71 9.97
CA GLU A 52 9.35 2.20 8.60
C GLU A 52 8.28 3.28 8.50
N LEU A 53 8.59 4.32 7.71
CA LEU A 53 7.61 5.25 7.19
C LEU A 53 7.69 5.28 5.66
N LEU A 54 6.60 4.86 5.02
CA LEU A 54 6.47 4.88 3.56
C LEU A 54 5.35 5.82 3.12
N TRP A 55 5.72 6.82 2.33
CA TRP A 55 4.78 7.69 1.62
C TRP A 55 4.87 7.46 0.12
N LEU A 56 3.76 7.03 -0.48
CA LEU A 56 3.67 6.81 -1.92
C LEU A 56 2.54 7.64 -2.53
N GLN A 57 2.90 8.44 -3.51
CA GLN A 57 1.94 9.16 -4.33
C GLN A 57 2.07 8.74 -5.81
N ILE A 58 0.96 8.30 -6.40
CA ILE A 58 0.87 7.92 -7.80
C ILE A 58 -0.23 8.74 -8.47
N GLN A 59 0.13 9.48 -9.52
CA GLN A 59 -0.80 10.35 -10.25
C GLN A 59 -0.69 10.15 -11.76
N ASN A 60 -1.85 10.15 -12.44
CA ASN A 60 -1.94 10.15 -13.90
C ASN A 60 -1.18 8.98 -14.56
N CYS A 61 -1.31 7.78 -14.01
CA CYS A 61 -0.53 6.61 -14.45
C CYS A 61 -1.39 5.55 -15.12
N TYR A 62 -0.82 4.87 -16.12
CA TYR A 62 -1.53 3.92 -16.98
C TYR A 62 -0.79 2.59 -17.06
N GLY A 63 -1.50 1.48 -16.86
CA GLY A 63 -0.99 0.15 -17.17
C GLY A 63 0.16 -0.32 -16.28
N TYR A 64 0.00 -0.30 -14.96
CA TYR A 64 1.10 -0.55 -14.03
C TYR A 64 0.86 -1.64 -12.99
N ARG A 65 1.94 -2.12 -12.38
CA ARG A 65 1.89 -3.05 -11.24
C ARG A 65 2.78 -2.57 -10.09
N PHE A 66 2.20 -2.38 -8.92
CA PHE A 66 2.94 -2.14 -7.68
C PHE A 66 2.85 -3.35 -6.78
N ARG A 67 3.99 -3.66 -6.16
CA ARG A 67 4.07 -4.60 -5.07
C ARG A 67 4.90 -4.00 -3.94
N ILE A 68 4.34 -3.95 -2.76
CA ILE A 68 5.03 -3.59 -1.52
C ILE A 68 5.02 -4.86 -0.65
N VAL A 69 6.18 -5.14 -0.05
CA VAL A 69 6.36 -6.21 0.94
C VAL A 69 7.18 -5.62 2.08
N MET A 70 6.64 -5.62 3.28
CA MET A 70 7.30 -5.04 4.46
C MET A 70 7.23 -6.04 5.60
N THR A 71 8.29 -6.07 6.39
CA THR A 71 8.41 -6.89 7.60
C THR A 71 9.13 -6.07 8.65
N THR A 72 8.39 -5.55 9.63
CA THR A 72 8.92 -4.60 10.63
C THR A 72 8.24 -4.74 11.98
N ASP A 73 8.81 -4.17 13.04
CA ASP A 73 8.10 -4.10 14.33
C ASP A 73 6.99 -3.02 14.26
N SER A 74 7.30 -1.89 13.64
CA SER A 74 6.38 -0.77 13.49
C SER A 74 6.37 -0.18 12.09
N GLU A 75 5.18 0.13 11.58
CA GLU A 75 5.02 0.65 10.23
C GLU A 75 3.96 1.74 10.12
N LEU A 76 4.26 2.78 9.35
CA LEU A 76 3.29 3.74 8.85
C LEU A 76 3.33 3.81 7.33
N LEU A 77 2.21 3.44 6.70
CA LEU A 77 2.05 3.46 5.26
C LEU A 77 0.98 4.47 4.83
N TRP A 78 1.38 5.40 3.98
CA TRP A 78 0.47 6.35 3.34
C TRP A 78 0.51 6.21 1.83
N LEU A 79 -0.64 5.85 1.26
CA LEU A 79 -0.78 5.60 -0.16
C LEU A 79 -1.85 6.51 -0.76
N GLN A 80 -1.47 7.31 -1.74
CA GLN A 80 -2.41 8.10 -2.52
C GLN A 80 -2.30 7.76 -4.01
N ILE A 81 -3.43 7.35 -4.59
CA ILE A 81 -3.54 6.98 -6.00
C ILE A 81 -4.63 7.83 -6.65
N GLN A 82 -4.27 8.61 -7.68
CA GLN A 82 -5.20 9.50 -8.36
C GLN A 82 -5.10 9.35 -9.88
N ASN A 83 -6.25 9.41 -10.56
CA ASN A 83 -6.36 9.45 -12.02
C ASN A 83 -5.60 8.30 -12.72
N CYS A 84 -5.77 7.08 -12.23
CA CYS A 84 -5.02 5.92 -12.71
C CYS A 84 -5.89 4.90 -13.45
N TYR A 85 -5.30 4.25 -14.45
CA TYR A 85 -6.01 3.32 -15.33
C TYR A 85 -5.28 1.99 -15.47
N GLY A 86 -6.01 0.88 -15.34
CA GLY A 86 -5.51 -0.44 -15.72
C GLY A 86 -4.37 -0.95 -14.85
N TYR A 87 -4.53 -0.99 -13.52
CA TYR A 87 -3.42 -1.31 -12.61
C TYR A 87 -3.68 -2.45 -11.63
N ARG A 88 -2.59 -2.97 -11.06
CA ARG A 88 -2.61 -3.92 -9.95
C ARG A 88 -1.74 -3.44 -8.82
N PHE A 89 -2.31 -3.35 -7.63
CA PHE A 89 -1.61 -2.99 -6.42
C PHE A 89 -1.68 -4.17 -5.45
N ARG A 90 -0.53 -4.54 -4.88
CA ARG A 90 -0.45 -5.57 -3.85
C ARG A 90 0.42 -5.08 -2.71
N ILE A 91 -0.12 -5.16 -1.50
CA ILE A 91 0.59 -4.91 -0.26
C ILE A 91 0.58 -6.21 0.53
N VAL A 92 1.71 -6.53 1.14
CA VAL A 92 1.86 -7.64 2.08
C VAL A 92 2.69 -7.08 3.23
N MET A 93 2.12 -7.09 4.42
CA MET A 93 2.75 -6.59 5.64
C MET A 93 2.69 -7.68 6.70
N ALA A 94 3.75 -7.77 7.48
CA ALA A 94 3.83 -8.59 8.68
C ALA A 94 4.57 -7.77 9.72
N THR A 95 3.84 -7.27 10.72
CA THR A 95 4.36 -6.32 11.70
C THR A 95 3.71 -6.47 13.06
N ASP A 96 4.31 -5.97 14.14
CA ASP A 96 3.63 -5.97 15.44
C ASP A 96 2.56 -4.85 15.48
N SER A 97 2.89 -3.70 14.90
CA SER A 97 1.99 -2.54 14.82
C SER A 97 1.98 -1.90 13.43
N GLU A 98 0.78 -1.60 12.93
CA GLU A 98 0.61 -1.02 11.60
C GLU A 98 -0.43 0.10 11.58
N LEU A 99 -0.10 1.18 10.87
CA LEU A 99 -1.08 2.17 10.41
C LEU A 99 -1.03 2.28 8.89
N LEU A 100 -2.13 1.91 8.23
CA LEU A 100 -2.30 2.05 6.79
C LEU A 100 -3.39 3.08 6.47
N TRP A 101 -2.98 4.11 5.73
CA TRP A 101 -3.87 5.07 5.11
C TRP A 101 -3.82 4.95 3.59
N LEU A 102 -4.96 4.67 2.98
CA LEU A 102 -5.07 4.48 1.54
C LEU A 102 -6.22 5.29 0.95
N GLN A 103 -5.86 6.20 0.04
CA GLN A 103 -6.80 7.01 -0.72
C GLN A 103 -6.69 6.69 -2.21
N ILE A 104 -7.82 6.34 -2.83
CA ILE A 104 -7.93 6.05 -4.26
C ILE A 104 -9.02 6.94 -4.87
N GLN A 105 -8.68 7.74 -5.87
CA GLN A 105 -9.61 8.64 -6.52
C GLN A 105 -9.53 8.56 -8.04
N ASN A 106 -10.68 8.64 -8.72
CA ASN A 106 -10.79 8.75 -10.18
C ASN A 106 -10.05 7.61 -10.92
N CYS A 107 -10.23 6.37 -10.49
CA CYS A 107 -9.48 5.23 -11.00
C CYS A 107 -10.35 4.23 -11.76
N TYR A 108 -9.79 3.61 -12.80
CA TYR A 108 -10.51 2.72 -13.71
C TYR A 108 -9.78 1.39 -13.91
N GLY A 109 -10.51 0.28 -13.81
CA GLY A 109 -10.01 -1.04 -14.20
C GLY A 109 -8.86 -1.55 -13.33
N TYR A 110 -9.04 -1.65 -12.01
CA TYR A 110 -7.94 -2.00 -11.11
C TYR A 110 -8.19 -3.20 -10.19
N ARG A 111 -7.09 -3.76 -9.68
CA ARG A 111 -7.13 -4.78 -8.63
C ARG A 111 -6.23 -4.35 -7.48
N PHE A 112 -6.82 -4.22 -6.30
CA PHE A 112 -6.12 -3.93 -5.07
C PHE A 112 -6.17 -5.15 -4.16
N ARG A 113 -5.03 -5.55 -3.62
CA ARG A 113 -4.94 -6.61 -2.62
C ARG A 113 -4.06 -6.18 -1.46
N ILE A 114 -4.61 -6.24 -0.26
CA ILE A 114 -3.90 -6.04 1.00
C ILE A 114 -3.92 -7.38 1.74
N VAL A 115 -2.78 -7.74 2.31
CA VAL A 115 -2.65 -8.88 3.23
C VAL A 115 -1.82 -8.39 4.40
N MET A 116 -2.38 -8.44 5.60
CA MET A 116 -1.78 -7.96 6.83
C MET A 116 -1.83 -9.10 7.85
N ALA A 117 -0.77 -9.25 8.60
CA ALA A 117 -0.65 -10.18 9.72
C ALA A 117 0.06 -9.43 10.83
N THR A 118 -0.68 -8.96 11.83
CA THR A 118 -0.17 -8.03 12.84
C THR A 118 -0.83 -8.22 14.19
N ASP A 119 -0.18 -7.80 15.29
CA ASP A 119 -0.84 -7.82 16.59
C ASP A 119 -1.86 -6.67 16.71
N SER A 120 -1.51 -5.51 16.14
CA SER A 120 -2.35 -4.33 16.12
C SER A 120 -2.35 -3.63 14.75
N GLU A 121 -3.55 -3.32 14.25
CA GLU A 121 -3.70 -2.59 12.99
C GLU A 121 -4.75 -1.47 13.04
N LEU A 122 -4.44 -0.38 12.35
CA LEU A 122 -5.40 0.65 11.97
C LEU A 122 -5.40 0.84 10.46
N LEU A 123 -6.53 0.52 9.83
CA LEU A 123 -6.73 0.66 8.39
C LEU A 123 -7.75 1.76 8.09
N TRP A 124 -7.33 2.77 7.34
CA TRP A 124 -8.20 3.80 6.79
C TRP A 124 -8.23 3.72 5.26
N LEU A 125 -9.41 3.43 4.71
CA LEU A 125 -9.61 3.29 3.28
C LEU A 125 -10.64 4.31 2.75
N GLN A 126 -10.21 5.15 1.82
CA GLN A 126 -11.11 6.03 1.07
C GLN A 126 -11.03 5.74 -0.43
N ILE A 127 -12.16 5.39 -1.04
CA ILE A 127 -12.28 5.15 -2.48
C ILE A 127 -13.38 6.04 -3.06
N GLN A 128 -13.05 6.86 -4.06
CA GLN A 128 -14.01 7.77 -4.71
C GLN A 128 -13.91 7.73 -6.23
N ASN A 129 -15.07 7.83 -6.89
CA ASN A 129 -15.17 7.98 -8.36
C ASN A 129 -14.44 6.87 -9.13
N CYS A 130 -14.65 5.61 -8.74
CA CYS A 130 -13.90 4.47 -9.29
C CYS A 130 -14.78 3.49 -10.07
N TYR A 131 -14.23 2.93 -11.15
CA TYR A 131 -14.99 2.05 -12.07
C TYR A 131 -14.25 0.74 -12.33
N GLY A 132 -14.98 -0.39 -12.28
CA GLY A 132 -14.45 -1.69 -12.73
C GLY A 132 -13.33 -2.23 -11.86
N TYR A 133 -13.52 -2.32 -10.54
CA TYR A 133 -12.45 -2.69 -9.61
C TYR A 133 -12.69 -3.94 -8.78
N ARG A 134 -11.59 -4.55 -8.33
CA ARG A 134 -11.60 -5.61 -7.32
C ARG A 134 -10.71 -5.22 -6.15
N PHE A 135 -11.30 -5.11 -4.98
CA PHE A 135 -10.60 -4.84 -3.74
C PHE A 135 -10.66 -6.08 -2.86
N ARG A 136 -9.52 -6.53 -2.35
CA ARG A 136 -9.44 -7.63 -1.39
C ARG A 136 -8.53 -7.26 -0.23
N ILE A 137 -9.05 -7.34 0.98
CA ILE A 137 -8.29 -7.23 2.22
C ILE A 137 -8.34 -8.59 2.92
N VAL A 138 -7.21 -9.01 3.46
CA VAL A 138 -7.10 -10.17 4.35
C VAL A 138 -6.28 -9.69 5.55
N MET A 139 -6.87 -9.78 6.73
CA MET A 139 -6.30 -9.33 8.00
C MET A 139 -6.29 -10.53 8.94
N ALA A 140 -5.19 -10.71 9.65
CA ALA A 140 -5.00 -11.72 10.67
C ALA A 140 -4.38 -11.04 11.88
N THR A 141 -5.19 -10.66 12.86
CA THR A 141 -4.76 -9.74 13.93
C THR A 141 -5.44 -9.95 15.26
N ASP A 142 -4.75 -9.60 16.34
CA ASP A 142 -5.34 -9.62 17.69
C ASP A 142 -6.26 -8.41 17.93
N SER A 143 -5.86 -7.24 17.43
CA SER A 143 -6.61 -6.00 17.55
C SER A 143 -6.65 -5.22 16.24
N GLU A 144 -7.85 -4.78 15.83
CA GLU A 144 -8.06 -4.13 14.54
C GLU A 144 -9.03 -2.94 14.65
N LEU A 145 -8.73 -1.88 13.90
CA LEU A 145 -9.68 -0.82 13.59
C LEU A 145 -9.71 -0.55 12.09
N LEU A 146 -10.86 -0.81 11.48
CA LEU A 146 -11.11 -0.58 10.06
C LEU A 146 -12.09 0.58 9.86
N TRP A 147 -11.66 1.58 9.10
CA TRP A 147 -12.54 2.60 8.54
C TRP A 147 -12.58 2.54 7.02
N LEU A 148 -13.78 2.55 6.47
CA LEU A 148 -14.02 2.39 5.04
C LEU A 148 -15.05 3.41 4.54
N GLN A 149 -14.64 4.21 3.53
CA GLN A 149 -15.54 5.07 2.77
C GLN A 149 -15.42 4.79 1.28
N ILE A 150 -16.54 4.44 0.64
CA ILE A 150 -16.64 4.22 -0.81
C ILE A 150 -17.75 5.11 -1.36
N GLN A 151 -17.44 5.95 -2.36
CA GLN A 151 -18.41 6.85 -2.98
C GLN A 151 -18.29 6.88 -4.51
N ASN A 152 -19.43 7.03 -5.20
CA ASN A 152 -19.50 7.16 -6.66
C ASN A 152 -18.76 6.05 -7.43
N CYS A 153 -18.95 4.80 -7.01
CA CYS A 153 -18.22 3.66 -7.51
C CYS A 153 -19.13 2.69 -8.27
N TYR A 154 -18.67 2.19 -9.42
CA TYR A 154 -19.47 1.32 -10.29
C TYR A 154 -18.70 0.06 -10.73
N GLY A 155 -19.40 -1.06 -10.86
CA GLY A 155 -18.81 -2.33 -11.34
C GLY A 155 -17.70 -2.85 -10.42
N TYR A 156 -17.97 -2.95 -9.12
CA TYR A 156 -16.96 -3.30 -8.13
C TYR A 156 -17.18 -4.66 -7.47
N ARG A 157 -16.09 -5.25 -7.00
CA ARG A 157 -16.11 -6.37 -6.06
C ARG A 157 -15.22 -6.03 -4.88
N PHE A 158 -15.80 -6.01 -3.70
CA PHE A 158 -15.10 -5.75 -2.45
C PHE A 158 -15.17 -6.99 -1.56
N ARG A 159 -14.05 -7.40 -0.97
CA ARG A 159 -13.98 -8.53 -0.05
C ARG A 159 -13.01 -8.22 1.08
N ILE A 160 -13.48 -8.34 2.31
CA ILE A 160 -12.65 -8.33 3.52
C ILE A 160 -12.75 -9.72 4.15
N VAL A 161 -11.63 -10.22 4.65
CA VAL A 161 -11.56 -11.43 5.47
C VAL A 161 -10.73 -11.04 6.68
N MET A 162 -11.29 -11.21 7.86
CA MET A 162 -10.64 -10.90 9.13
C MET A 162 -10.58 -12.21 9.92
N ALA A 163 -9.42 -12.50 10.48
CA ALA A 163 -9.20 -13.61 11.40
C ALA A 163 -8.60 -13.01 12.66
N THR A 164 -9.34 -13.04 13.74
CA THR A 164 -8.87 -12.55 15.03
C THR A 164 -8.63 -13.73 15.96
N ASP A 165 -7.45 -13.80 16.57
CA ASP A 165 -7.21 -14.77 17.63
C ASP A 165 -7.81 -14.20 18.91
N THR A 166 -9.15 -14.22 19.00
CA THR A 166 -9.80 -13.91 20.28
C THR A 166 -9.47 -15.07 21.20
N GLY A 167 -8.43 -14.93 22.01
CA GLY A 167 -8.10 -15.85 23.09
C GLY A 167 -9.30 -16.06 24.00
N LEU A 168 -10.13 -17.06 23.70
CA LEU A 168 -11.03 -17.69 24.66
C LEU A 168 -10.19 -18.66 25.48
N LEU A 169 -9.67 -18.17 26.60
CA LEU A 169 -9.39 -18.94 27.81
C LEU A 169 -10.36 -18.48 28.91
#